data_AF-A0A2D8K7E6-F1
#
_entry.id   AF-A0A2D8K7E6-F1
#
_cell.length_a   1.000
_cell.length_b   1.000
_cell.length_c   1.000
_cell.angle_alpha   90.00
_cell.angle_beta   90.00
_cell.angle_gamma   90.00
#
_symmetry.space_group_name_H-M   'P 1'
#
loop_
_entity.id
_entity.type
_entity.pdbx_description
1 polymer ?
#
loop_
_entity_poly.entity_id
_entity_poly.type
_entity_poly.pdbx_seq_one_letter_code
_entity_poly.pdbx_strand_id
1 'polypeptide(L)'
;MTGKLVIRNWQLIAVVLMISGCSATGGGGTAVAPQPVAAQATSQSAALNGGLVQRAGITLSPFDQAKALQAEQYALAAAPAGEAVNWQGQGARGSVTAASPYQVGDQNCRQYTQRIVADGREFVGRGAACREAAGSWSLLD
;
A
#
# COMPACT_ATOMS: atom_id res chain seq x y z
N MET A 1 -35.72 -40.15 10.54
CA MET A 1 -36.22 -39.32 11.65
C MET A 1 -35.07 -39.11 12.61
N THR A 2 -34.60 -37.87 12.67
CA THR A 2 -33.28 -37.46 13.19
C THR A 2 -33.43 -37.09 14.66
N GLY A 3 -32.85 -37.88 15.56
CA GLY A 3 -32.77 -37.56 16.99
C GLY A 3 -31.44 -36.88 17.31
N LYS A 4 -31.49 -35.57 17.61
CA LYS A 4 -30.34 -34.79 18.09
C LYS A 4 -30.00 -35.22 19.52
N LEU A 5 -28.74 -35.58 19.79
CA LEU A 5 -28.20 -35.60 21.14
C LEU A 5 -27.09 -34.56 21.26
N VAL A 6 -27.42 -33.45 21.90
CA VAL A 6 -26.55 -32.32 22.23
C VAL A 6 -25.63 -32.75 23.39
N ILE A 7 -24.34 -32.93 23.11
CA ILE A 7 -23.33 -33.13 24.14
C ILE A 7 -22.77 -31.77 24.52
N ARG A 8 -23.38 -31.20 25.54
CA ARG A 8 -22.93 -30.05 26.32
C ARG A 8 -21.86 -30.54 27.29
N ASN A 9 -20.57 -30.39 26.97
CA ASN A 9 -19.56 -30.42 28.01
C ASN A 9 -18.37 -29.51 27.69
N TRP A 10 -18.58 -28.28 28.14
CA TRP A 10 -17.59 -27.33 28.60
C TRP A 10 -16.56 -28.05 29.49
N GLN A 11 -15.28 -27.68 29.35
CA GLN A 11 -14.15 -27.97 30.26
C GLN A 11 -13.26 -29.17 29.87
N LEU A 12 -12.06 -28.81 29.39
CA LEU A 12 -10.71 -29.31 29.74
C LEU A 12 -9.85 -29.96 28.62
N ILE A 13 -8.55 -29.62 28.75
CA ILE A 13 -7.33 -30.24 28.19
C ILE A 13 -6.79 -29.48 26.96
N ALA A 14 -5.99 -28.41 27.13
CA ALA A 14 -4.61 -28.30 27.66
C ALA A 14 -3.55 -28.36 26.54
N VAL A 15 -3.04 -27.19 26.15
CA VAL A 15 -1.70 -27.02 25.56
C VAL A 15 -1.12 -25.73 26.14
N VAL A 16 -0.32 -25.86 27.19
CA VAL A 16 0.51 -24.77 27.71
C VAL A 16 1.82 -24.80 26.92
N LEU A 17 1.96 -23.89 25.97
CA LEU A 17 3.23 -23.59 25.33
C LEU A 17 3.94 -22.53 26.17
N MET A 18 5.01 -22.96 26.86
CA MET A 18 5.97 -22.05 27.47
C MET A 18 6.73 -21.32 26.37
N ILE A 19 6.65 -19.99 26.35
CA ILE A 19 7.54 -19.14 25.56
C ILE A 19 8.34 -18.30 26.57
N SER A 20 9.63 -18.60 26.68
CA SER A 20 10.61 -17.82 27.43
C SER A 20 11.16 -16.66 26.58
N GLY A 21 11.35 -15.49 27.21
CA GLY A 21 12.18 -14.37 26.76
C GLY A 21 11.40 -13.27 26.02
N CYS A 22 11.56 -11.96 26.29
CA CYS A 22 12.67 -11.21 26.86
C CYS A 22 12.13 -9.97 27.60
N SER A 23 12.55 -9.73 28.86
CA SER A 23 12.18 -8.54 29.63
C SER A 23 13.02 -7.35 29.20
N ALA A 24 12.47 -6.47 28.37
CA ALA A 24 13.02 -5.13 28.17
C ALA A 24 12.41 -4.18 29.22
N THR A 25 13.15 -3.94 30.30
CA THR A 25 12.82 -2.94 31.31
C THR A 25 13.05 -1.54 30.72
N GLY A 26 12.03 -0.98 30.08
CA GLY A 26 12.00 0.41 29.61
C GLY A 26 11.15 1.25 30.55
N GLY A 27 11.80 2.15 31.30
CA GLY A 27 11.18 3.01 32.31
C GLY A 27 10.09 3.95 31.76
N GLY A 28 9.20 4.34 32.67
CA GLY A 28 8.06 5.20 32.40
C GLY A 28 8.42 6.60 31.90
N GLY A 29 7.46 7.16 31.17
CA GLY A 29 7.47 8.55 30.72
C GLY A 29 6.23 8.80 29.87
N THR A 30 5.16 9.26 30.50
CA THR A 30 4.02 9.87 29.82
C THR A 30 4.49 11.15 29.12
N ALA A 31 4.76 11.05 27.82
CA ALA A 31 4.89 12.19 26.93
C ALA A 31 3.95 11.94 25.75
N VAL A 32 2.77 12.56 25.82
CA VAL A 32 1.88 12.68 24.65
C VAL A 32 2.53 13.69 23.72
N ALA A 33 3.38 13.19 22.82
CA ALA A 33 3.82 13.90 21.64
C ALA A 33 3.03 13.36 20.43
N PRO A 34 2.54 14.20 19.51
CA PRO A 34 1.93 13.71 18.29
C PRO A 34 2.99 12.97 17.47
N GLN A 35 2.88 11.64 17.42
CA GLN A 35 3.75 10.84 16.57
C GLN A 35 3.40 11.12 15.10
N PRO A 36 4.38 11.43 14.23
CA PRO A 36 4.17 11.32 12.80
C PRO A 36 3.89 9.85 12.50
N VAL A 37 2.73 9.56 11.92
CA VAL A 37 2.40 8.22 11.41
C VAL A 37 3.41 7.88 10.32
N ALA A 38 4.49 7.20 10.70
CA ALA A 38 5.33 6.50 9.75
C ALA A 38 4.45 5.41 9.14
N ALA A 39 3.91 5.69 7.95
CA ALA A 39 3.19 4.72 7.15
C ALA A 39 4.06 3.46 7.07
N GLN A 40 3.61 2.40 7.73
CA GLN A 40 4.21 1.08 7.62
C GLN A 40 4.13 0.71 6.15
N ALA A 41 5.28 0.76 5.47
CA ALA A 41 5.42 0.31 4.10
C ALA A 41 5.25 -1.22 4.10
N THR A 42 4.00 -1.68 4.17
CA THR A 42 3.68 -3.04 3.75
C THR A 42 4.17 -3.16 2.32
N SER A 43 5.15 -4.02 2.11
CA SER A 43 5.69 -4.39 0.81
C SER A 43 4.56 -4.94 -0.09
N GLN A 44 3.81 -4.05 -0.72
CA GLN A 44 2.78 -4.36 -1.72
C GLN A 44 3.39 -4.25 -3.13
N SER A 45 4.62 -4.74 -3.29
CA SER A 45 5.37 -4.70 -4.53
C SER A 45 5.08 -5.93 -5.39
N ALA A 46 3.94 -5.96 -6.10
CA ALA A 46 3.75 -6.96 -7.16
C ALA A 46 2.70 -6.67 -8.24
N ALA A 47 1.84 -5.66 -8.13
CA ALA A 47 0.63 -5.66 -8.96
C ALA A 47 0.61 -4.72 -10.17
N LEU A 48 1.36 -3.61 -10.14
CA LEU A 48 1.25 -2.60 -11.20
C LEU A 48 2.04 -2.94 -12.48
N ASN A 49 2.70 -4.11 -12.57
CA ASN A 49 3.63 -4.44 -13.67
C ASN A 49 4.56 -3.26 -14.02
N GLY A 50 5.06 -2.56 -12.99
CA GLY A 50 5.93 -1.41 -13.16
C GLY A 50 5.32 -0.01 -13.11
N GLY A 51 3.99 0.10 -13.12
CA GLY A 51 3.32 1.39 -12.92
C GLY A 51 3.44 2.36 -14.09
N LEU A 52 2.83 3.54 -13.93
CA LEU A 52 2.97 4.65 -14.89
C LEU A 52 4.40 5.17 -14.96
N VAL A 53 5.16 5.05 -13.87
CA VAL A 53 6.58 5.42 -13.83
C VAL A 53 7.41 4.69 -14.90
N GLN A 54 7.15 3.41 -15.17
CA GLN A 54 7.84 2.68 -16.24
C GLN A 54 7.42 3.11 -17.64
N ARG A 55 6.21 3.66 -17.78
CA ARG A 55 5.65 4.13 -19.05
C ARG A 55 5.86 5.62 -19.31
N ALA A 56 6.48 6.34 -18.36
CA ALA A 56 6.70 7.78 -18.44
C ALA A 56 7.72 8.19 -19.54
N GLY A 57 8.39 7.22 -20.18
CA GLY A 57 9.35 7.50 -21.27
C GLY A 57 10.65 8.13 -20.78
N ILE A 58 10.98 7.96 -19.50
CA ILE A 58 12.17 8.49 -18.85
C ILE A 58 13.02 7.39 -18.25
N THR A 59 14.34 7.57 -18.30
CA THR A 59 15.28 6.69 -17.62
C THR A 59 15.48 7.20 -16.20
N LEU A 60 14.93 6.46 -15.23
CA LEU A 60 15.17 6.70 -13.81
C LEU A 60 16.21 5.71 -13.28
N SER A 61 16.89 6.10 -12.21
CA SER A 61 17.66 5.13 -11.42
C SER A 61 16.71 4.07 -10.82
N PRO A 62 17.19 2.84 -10.57
CA PRO A 62 16.36 1.81 -9.91
C PRO A 62 15.79 2.28 -8.57
N PHE A 63 16.55 3.11 -7.84
CA PHE A 63 16.11 3.70 -6.58
C PHE A 63 14.95 4.68 -6.77
N ASP A 64 15.06 5.62 -7.71
CA ASP A 64 14.01 6.61 -7.99
C ASP A 64 12.75 5.93 -8.52
N GLN A 65 12.91 4.91 -9.37
CA GLN A 65 11.82 4.10 -9.88
C GLN A 65 11.08 3.37 -8.76
N ALA A 66 11.80 2.78 -7.80
CA ALA A 66 11.18 2.12 -6.64
C ALA A 66 10.40 3.12 -5.76
N LYS A 67 10.94 4.32 -5.54
CA LYS A 67 10.25 5.39 -4.77
C LYS A 67 8.96 5.84 -5.46
N ALA A 68 9.01 6.05 -6.77
CA ALA A 68 7.84 6.41 -7.56
C ALA A 68 6.79 5.31 -7.57
N LEU A 69 7.19 4.04 -7.74
CA LEU A 69 6.28 2.90 -7.74
C LEU A 69 5.60 2.69 -6.37
N GLN A 70 6.35 2.87 -5.28
CA GLN A 70 5.79 2.84 -3.93
C GLN A 70 4.72 3.92 -3.74
N ALA A 71 4.96 5.13 -4.26
CA ALA A 71 3.99 6.21 -4.22
C ALA A 71 2.73 5.89 -5.05
N GLU A 72 2.87 5.24 -6.20
CA GLU A 72 1.72 4.80 -7.00
C GLU A 72 0.85 3.79 -6.25
N GLN A 73 1.48 2.80 -5.63
CA GLN A 73 0.78 1.80 -4.82
C GLN A 73 0.02 2.44 -3.67
N TYR A 74 0.66 3.35 -2.93
CA TYR A 74 0.03 4.05 -1.82
C TYR A 74 -1.11 4.96 -2.27
N ALA A 75 -0.93 5.71 -3.36
CA ALA A 75 -1.95 6.59 -3.91
C ALA A 75 -3.21 5.81 -4.30
N LEU A 76 -3.04 4.64 -4.91
CA LEU A 76 -4.15 3.79 -5.31
C LEU A 76 -4.83 3.10 -4.12
N ALA A 77 -4.04 2.58 -3.17
CA ALA A 77 -4.56 1.76 -2.08
C ALA A 77 -5.17 2.54 -0.92
N ALA A 78 -4.63 3.72 -0.59
CA ALA A 78 -4.94 4.40 0.67
C ALA A 78 -5.24 5.89 0.53
N ALA A 79 -4.66 6.59 -0.46
CA ALA A 79 -4.84 8.03 -0.55
C ALA A 79 -6.28 8.42 -0.93
N PRO A 80 -6.87 9.40 -0.23
CA PRO A 80 -8.14 10.01 -0.62
C PRO A 80 -8.14 10.49 -2.08
N ALA A 81 -9.32 10.52 -2.69
CA ALA A 81 -9.47 11.00 -4.05
C ALA A 81 -9.01 12.47 -4.18
N GLY A 82 -8.12 12.73 -5.14
CA GLY A 82 -7.54 14.04 -5.39
C GLY A 82 -6.35 14.40 -4.50
N GLU A 83 -5.99 13.58 -3.51
CA GLU A 83 -4.82 13.82 -2.67
C GLU A 83 -3.52 13.44 -3.39
N ALA A 84 -2.52 14.31 -3.30
CA ALA A 84 -1.22 14.08 -3.91
C ALA A 84 -0.26 13.37 -2.94
N VAL A 85 0.17 12.18 -3.33
CA VAL A 85 1.22 11.42 -2.65
C VAL A 85 2.56 11.84 -3.25
N ASN A 86 3.29 12.67 -2.51
CA ASN A 86 4.61 13.14 -2.93
C ASN A 86 5.67 12.06 -2.68
N TRP A 87 6.66 11.99 -3.56
CA TRP A 87 7.83 11.13 -3.39
C TRP A 87 9.10 11.86 -3.83
N GLN A 88 10.20 11.48 -3.21
CA GLN A 88 11.52 12.05 -3.46
C GLN A 88 12.53 10.90 -3.59
N GLY A 89 13.29 10.93 -4.68
CA GLY A 89 14.44 10.09 -4.93
C GLY A 89 15.74 10.88 -4.83
N GLN A 90 16.82 10.31 -5.37
CA GLN A 90 18.14 10.94 -5.44
C GLN A 90 18.28 11.84 -6.67
N GLY A 91 17.82 11.40 -7.84
CA GLY A 91 17.89 12.15 -9.10
C GLY A 91 16.56 12.70 -9.59
N ALA A 92 15.45 12.22 -9.03
CA ALA A 92 14.10 12.60 -9.44
C ALA A 92 13.18 12.78 -8.25
N ARG A 93 12.08 13.48 -8.48
CA ARG A 93 11.00 13.68 -7.51
C ARG A 93 9.66 13.74 -8.21
N GLY A 94 8.58 13.60 -7.48
CA GLY A 94 7.27 13.62 -8.11
C GLY A 94 6.11 13.54 -7.15
N SER A 95 4.94 13.36 -7.76
CA SER A 95 3.70 13.14 -7.04
C SER A 95 2.77 12.23 -7.82
N VAL A 96 2.00 11.44 -7.09
CA VAL A 96 0.92 10.62 -7.63
C VAL A 96 -0.40 11.08 -7.06
N THR A 97 -1.39 11.29 -7.91
CA THR A 97 -2.75 11.65 -7.50
C THR A 97 -3.74 10.66 -8.09
N ALA A 98 -4.51 9.99 -7.24
CA ALA A 98 -5.57 9.07 -7.65
C ALA A 98 -6.94 9.75 -7.59
N ALA A 99 -7.79 9.48 -8.57
CA ALA A 99 -9.17 9.94 -8.61
C ALA A 99 -10.08 9.06 -7.73
N SER A 100 -11.37 9.41 -7.66
CA SER A 100 -12.37 8.56 -7.00
C SER A 100 -12.47 7.18 -7.67
N PRO A 101 -12.72 6.12 -6.89
CA PRO A 101 -12.96 4.79 -7.44
C PRO A 101 -14.24 4.73 -8.27
N TYR A 102 -14.22 3.88 -9.30
CA TYR A 102 -15.33 3.55 -10.19
C TYR A 102 -15.35 2.04 -10.47
N GLN A 103 -16.46 1.53 -11.00
CA GLN A 103 -16.59 0.10 -11.31
C GLN A 103 -16.42 -0.18 -12.81
N VAL A 104 -15.72 -1.28 -13.11
CA VAL A 104 -15.63 -1.89 -14.45
C VAL A 104 -15.98 -3.37 -14.30
N GLY A 105 -17.20 -3.74 -14.65
CA GLY A 105 -17.77 -5.03 -14.24
C GLY A 105 -17.76 -5.13 -12.70
N ASP A 106 -17.21 -6.23 -12.18
CA ASP A 106 -17.08 -6.47 -10.74
C ASP A 106 -15.77 -5.92 -10.13
N GLN A 107 -14.93 -5.24 -10.93
CA GLN A 107 -13.65 -4.69 -10.47
C GLN A 107 -13.79 -3.24 -10.03
N ASN A 108 -13.09 -2.88 -8.95
CA ASN A 108 -12.97 -1.50 -8.48
C ASN A 108 -11.72 -0.86 -9.08
N CYS A 109 -11.89 0.11 -9.97
CA CYS A 109 -10.82 0.77 -10.68
C CYS A 109 -10.66 2.22 -10.24
N ARG A 110 -9.44 2.75 -10.38
CA ARG A 110 -9.10 4.16 -10.11
C ARG A 110 -8.24 4.69 -11.22
N GLN A 111 -8.60 5.88 -11.71
CA GLN A 111 -7.70 6.66 -12.55
C GLN A 111 -6.65 7.32 -11.66
N TYR A 112 -5.45 7.52 -12.18
CA TYR A 112 -4.40 8.24 -11.48
C TYR A 112 -3.44 8.93 -12.44
N THR A 113 -2.81 9.99 -11.93
CA THR A 113 -1.80 10.78 -12.64
C THR A 113 -0.48 10.69 -11.87
N GLN A 114 0.60 10.39 -12.58
CA GLN A 114 1.97 10.36 -12.09
C GLN A 114 2.71 11.57 -12.70
N ARG A 115 3.25 12.44 -11.85
CA ARG A 115 4.08 13.57 -12.24
C ARG A 115 5.50 13.31 -11.76
N ILE A 116 6.48 13.45 -12.65
CA ILE A 116 7.88 13.19 -12.38
C ILE A 116 8.70 14.39 -12.86
N VAL A 117 9.58 14.89 -12.00
CA VAL A 117 10.57 15.90 -12.33
C VAL A 117 11.95 15.26 -12.21
N ALA A 118 12.67 15.21 -13.34
CA ALA A 118 14.03 14.67 -13.45
C ALA A 118 14.83 15.55 -14.43
N ASP A 119 16.10 15.83 -14.12
CA ASP A 119 16.97 16.68 -14.94
C ASP A 119 16.35 18.05 -15.33
N GLY A 120 15.59 18.65 -14.41
CA GLY A 120 14.90 19.92 -14.62
C GLY A 120 13.70 19.86 -15.58
N ARG A 121 13.33 18.66 -16.05
CA ARG A 121 12.19 18.43 -16.96
C ARG A 121 11.06 17.75 -16.21
N GLU A 122 9.82 18.12 -16.56
CA GLU A 122 8.62 17.51 -16.03
C GLU A 122 8.00 16.53 -17.04
N PHE A 123 7.57 15.38 -16.52
CA PHE A 123 6.90 14.31 -17.23
C PHE A 123 5.60 13.98 -16.50
N VAL A 124 4.52 13.80 -17.27
CA VAL A 124 3.20 13.50 -16.70
C VAL A 124 2.62 12.29 -17.42
N GLY A 125 2.47 11.19 -16.69
CA GLY A 125 1.76 9.99 -17.11
C GLY A 125 0.35 9.96 -16.52
N ARG A 126 -0.62 9.45 -17.27
CA ARG A 126 -1.97 9.17 -16.78
C ARG A 126 -2.37 7.75 -17.14
N GLY A 127 -3.18 7.14 -16.30
CA GLY A 127 -3.71 5.81 -16.56
C GLY A 127 -4.76 5.42 -15.54
N ALA A 128 -5.14 4.15 -15.57
CA ALA A 128 -6.04 3.55 -14.60
C ALA A 128 -5.46 2.24 -14.10
N ALA A 129 -5.82 1.89 -12.87
CA ALA A 129 -5.54 0.58 -12.29
C ALA A 129 -6.81 0.03 -11.64
N CYS A 130 -7.01 -1.28 -11.75
CA CYS A 130 -8.10 -2.01 -11.12
C CYS A 130 -7.59 -2.83 -9.95
N ARG A 131 -8.35 -2.82 -8.85
CA ARG A 131 -8.04 -3.56 -7.64
C ARG A 131 -8.43 -5.02 -7.82
N GLU A 132 -7.46 -5.90 -7.64
CA GLU A 132 -7.66 -7.33 -7.60
C GLU A 132 -8.26 -7.79 -6.26
N ALA A 133 -8.89 -8.96 -6.26
CA ALA A 133 -9.48 -9.55 -5.05
C ALA A 133 -8.44 -9.76 -3.92
N ALA A 134 -7.18 -9.99 -4.27
CA ALA A 134 -6.06 -10.12 -3.34
C ALA A 134 -5.58 -8.77 -2.75
N GLY A 135 -6.23 -7.64 -3.11
CA GLY A 135 -5.88 -6.29 -2.64
C GLY A 135 -4.78 -5.60 -3.44
N SER A 136 -4.22 -6.31 -4.41
CA SER A 136 -3.25 -5.85 -5.41
C SER A 136 -3.92 -4.89 -6.42
N TRP A 137 -3.16 -4.02 -7.11
CA TRP A 137 -3.66 -3.12 -8.15
C TRP A 137 -2.96 -3.37 -9.49
N SER A 138 -3.72 -3.68 -10.54
CA SER A 138 -3.19 -3.98 -11.87
C SER A 138 -3.57 -2.89 -12.86
N LEU A 139 -2.62 -2.50 -13.72
CA LEU A 139 -2.86 -1.47 -14.73
C LEU A 139 -3.94 -1.92 -15.72
N LEU A 140 -4.84 -1.00 -16.06
CA LEU A 140 -5.72 -1.15 -17.21
C LEU A 140 -4.92 -0.72 -18.44
N ASP A 141 -4.61 -1.66 -19.33
CA ASP A 141 -4.02 -1.40 -20.66
C ASP A 141 -5.10 -1.28 -21.74
#